data_AF-A0AAE0NL03-F1
#
_entry.id   AF-A0AAE0NL03-F1
#
_cell.length_a   1.000
_cell.length_b   1.000
_cell.length_c   1.000
_cell.angle_alpha   90.00
_cell.angle_beta   90.00
_cell.angle_gamma   90.00
#
_symmetry.space_group_name_H-M   'P 1'
#
loop_
_entity.id
_entity.type
_entity.pdbx_description
1 polymer ?
#
loop_
_entity_poly.entity_id
_entity_poly.type
_entity_poly.pdbx_seq_one_letter_code
_entity_poly.pdbx_strand_id
1 'polypeptide(L)'
;MPSSAAGPTDAGPRQFAVFLSSQYPGSRYETEPLSGGLVNITARARLCEPSSSSNNASSEDGQQQPPPASLVLKYAPPFIAAVGSSAPFSQGRQAIEARTLRLFSPDGPLAALNVKGGEGVTVPRLVAHDTARWVLAMEDLGALVTLWDVFFFSRTNSSGSSVFAEGAEFCAEMGRRLGAFMAAVHSPVSLNAVLSSGTAAEAAAAEAADDAAAIVYSAAVEPVLARLQEQGGLSPTTASRLFERVHNDAVRTRPYAGEACLAMGDFHPGSVLVSRPLTTDPAADSAAAVPVVVAAIDWEFAVAGDGGRGVNGDMAQFLASLFALVVSLRPRWAGDGGGVRQLREAVGEFVRQLCRTYAARSAVVARVAAAVVERRAGDGQGVRLAVAEDGAMAIFRSALILFGRETVNQAVDLKWDISNGPSESLVAEMVAAGAWYLERAGDSVEEMLQDENWDKLMHEDMGFMLQLFGIET
;
A
#
# COMPACT_ATOMS: atom_id res chain seq x y z
N MET A 1 0.42 -21.27 13.49
CA MET A 1 -0.95 -21.14 14.02
C MET A 1 -0.83 -21.29 15.53
N PRO A 2 -1.01 -20.25 16.36
CA PRO A 2 -1.38 -20.49 17.73
C PRO A 2 -2.83 -20.99 17.77
N SER A 3 -3.03 -21.96 18.66
CA SER A 3 -4.27 -22.63 19.04
C SER A 3 -5.48 -21.71 19.22
N SER A 4 -6.64 -22.17 18.77
CA SER A 4 -7.96 -21.54 18.92
C SER A 4 -8.37 -21.43 20.39
N ALA A 5 -8.07 -20.31 21.02
CA ALA A 5 -8.90 -19.81 22.12
C ALA A 5 -10.11 -19.11 21.49
N ALA A 6 -11.32 -19.45 21.91
CA ALA A 6 -12.54 -18.75 21.50
C ALA A 6 -12.46 -17.29 21.94
N GLY A 7 -12.09 -16.40 21.01
CA GLY A 7 -11.98 -14.95 21.15
C GLY A 7 -13.08 -14.20 20.37
N PRO A 8 -13.03 -12.86 20.30
CA PRO A 8 -14.16 -11.93 20.09
C PRO A 8 -14.76 -11.91 18.65
N THR A 9 -15.14 -13.06 18.10
CA THR A 9 -15.52 -13.22 16.68
C THR A 9 -16.92 -12.72 16.32
N ASP A 10 -17.81 -12.52 17.30
CA ASP A 10 -19.21 -12.19 17.03
C ASP A 10 -19.52 -10.69 16.88
N ALA A 11 -18.59 -9.81 17.28
CA ALA A 11 -18.88 -8.37 17.34
C ALA A 11 -19.17 -7.78 15.96
N GLY A 12 -18.33 -8.09 14.96
CA GLY A 12 -18.49 -7.58 13.59
C GLY A 12 -19.85 -7.93 12.97
N PRO A 13 -20.22 -9.23 12.86
CA PRO A 13 -21.51 -9.63 12.30
C PRO A 13 -22.73 -8.98 12.97
N ARG A 14 -22.70 -8.80 14.30
CA ARG A 14 -23.77 -8.11 15.03
C ARG A 14 -23.84 -6.64 14.66
N GLN A 15 -22.70 -5.94 14.59
CA GLN A 15 -22.68 -4.53 14.20
C GLN A 15 -23.17 -4.32 12.76
N PHE A 16 -22.80 -5.22 11.84
CA PHE A 16 -23.29 -5.21 10.46
C PHE A 16 -24.80 -5.38 10.38
N ALA A 17 -25.37 -6.35 11.10
CA ALA A 17 -26.82 -6.59 11.09
C ALA A 17 -27.61 -5.38 11.62
N VAL A 18 -27.13 -4.75 12.70
CA VAL A 18 -27.77 -3.55 13.27
C VAL A 18 -27.65 -2.37 12.30
N PHE A 19 -26.47 -2.16 11.72
CA PHE A 19 -26.24 -1.09 10.73
C PHE A 19 -27.17 -1.25 9.52
N LEU A 20 -27.19 -2.44 8.90
CA LEU A 20 -28.00 -2.71 7.70
C LEU A 20 -29.50 -2.56 7.98
N SER A 21 -29.99 -3.06 9.13
CA SER A 21 -31.40 -2.93 9.51
C SER A 21 -31.80 -1.47 9.76
N SER A 22 -30.87 -0.63 10.22
CA SER A 22 -31.10 0.79 10.43
C SER A 22 -31.07 1.59 9.12
N GLN A 23 -30.16 1.26 8.20
CA GLN A 23 -29.99 2.00 6.94
C GLN A 23 -31.03 1.57 5.88
N TYR A 24 -31.40 0.29 5.86
CA TYR A 24 -32.32 -0.29 4.87
C TYR A 24 -33.43 -1.09 5.57
N PRO A 25 -34.38 -0.42 6.27
CA PRO A 25 -35.44 -1.10 7.00
C PRO A 25 -36.24 -2.04 6.09
N GLY A 26 -36.50 -3.25 6.59
CA GLY A 26 -37.26 -4.28 5.87
C GLY A 26 -36.51 -4.98 4.72
N SER A 27 -35.24 -4.64 4.47
CA SER A 27 -34.38 -5.37 3.55
C SER A 27 -33.60 -6.45 4.29
N ARG A 28 -33.35 -7.59 3.64
CA ARG A 28 -32.55 -8.68 4.21
C ARG A 28 -31.23 -8.83 3.46
N TYR A 29 -30.13 -8.83 4.19
CA TYR A 29 -28.80 -9.06 3.65
C TYR A 29 -28.17 -10.31 4.26
N GLU A 30 -27.36 -10.99 3.46
CA GLU A 30 -26.40 -12.01 3.91
C GLU A 30 -25.00 -11.40 3.91
N THR A 31 -24.20 -11.71 4.93
CA THR A 31 -22.82 -11.23 5.05
C THR A 31 -21.82 -12.37 4.90
N GLU A 32 -20.82 -12.16 4.05
CA GLU A 32 -19.71 -13.07 3.79
C GLU A 32 -18.40 -12.38 4.25
N PRO A 33 -17.65 -12.95 5.20
CA PRO A 33 -16.36 -12.37 5.61
C PRO A 33 -15.40 -12.26 4.42
N LEU A 34 -14.71 -11.12 4.31
CA LEU A 34 -13.62 -10.93 3.34
C LEU A 34 -12.28 -11.11 4.05
N SER A 35 -11.36 -11.82 3.41
CA SER A 35 -9.99 -11.99 3.90
C SER A 35 -9.14 -10.74 3.63
N GLY A 36 -8.02 -10.60 4.35
CA GLY A 36 -6.95 -9.65 4.01
C GLY A 36 -6.78 -8.46 4.98
N GLY A 37 -7.81 -8.11 5.76
CA GLY A 37 -7.72 -7.03 6.75
C GLY A 37 -7.15 -7.50 8.09
N LEU A 38 -6.03 -6.91 8.54
CA LEU A 38 -5.47 -7.16 9.88
C LEU A 38 -6.16 -6.32 10.96
N VAL A 39 -6.50 -5.09 10.62
CA VAL A 39 -6.91 -4.07 11.60
C VAL A 39 -8.43 -4.05 11.81
N ASN A 40 -9.20 -4.47 10.82
CA ASN A 40 -10.66 -4.40 10.83
C ASN A 40 -11.30 -5.73 10.47
N ILE A 41 -12.55 -5.88 10.89
CA ILE A 41 -13.40 -6.97 10.40
C ILE A 41 -14.09 -6.46 9.14
N THR A 42 -13.90 -7.16 8.02
CA THR A 42 -14.47 -6.77 6.73
C THR A 42 -15.39 -7.87 6.21
N ALA A 43 -16.55 -7.50 5.65
CA ALA A 43 -17.49 -8.43 5.06
C ALA A 43 -18.15 -7.84 3.81
N ARG A 44 -18.49 -8.69 2.85
CA ARG A 44 -19.39 -8.38 1.75
C ARG A 44 -20.82 -8.65 2.19
N ALA A 45 -21.70 -7.66 2.06
CA ALA A 45 -23.14 -7.84 2.23
C ALA A 45 -23.81 -7.97 0.85
N ARG A 46 -24.68 -8.97 0.68
CA ARG A 46 -25.51 -9.17 -0.53
C ARG A 46 -26.98 -9.11 -0.16
N LEU A 47 -27.76 -8.35 -0.92
CA LEU A 47 -29.20 -8.24 -0.73
C LEU A 47 -29.87 -9.56 -1.15
N CYS A 48 -30.58 -10.21 -0.22
CA CYS A 48 -31.32 -11.45 -0.48
C CYS A 48 -32.78 -11.15 -0.84
N GLU A 49 -33.41 -10.24 -0.10
CA GLU A 49 -34.82 -9.88 -0.24
C GLU A 49 -34.95 -8.36 -0.15
N PRO A 50 -35.40 -7.68 -1.24
CA PRO A 50 -35.70 -6.26 -1.18
C PRO A 50 -36.95 -6.01 -0.32
N SER A 51 -37.06 -4.83 0.27
CA SER A 51 -38.24 -4.47 1.05
C SER A 51 -39.51 -4.53 0.17
N SER A 52 -40.49 -5.32 0.64
CA SER A 52 -41.78 -5.53 -0.03
C SER A 52 -42.66 -4.27 -0.10
N SER A 53 -42.24 -3.18 0.53
CA SER A 53 -42.91 -1.87 0.55
C SER A 53 -42.46 -0.91 -0.57
N SER A 54 -41.44 -1.25 -1.37
CA SER A 54 -40.91 -0.37 -2.42
C SER A 54 -41.81 -0.17 -3.66
N ASN A 55 -42.90 -0.93 -3.79
CA ASN A 55 -43.78 -0.86 -4.96
C ASN A 55 -44.90 0.20 -4.89
N ASN A 56 -45.09 0.94 -3.78
CA ASN A 56 -46.24 1.86 -3.65
C ASN A 56 -46.00 3.16 -2.84
N ALA A 57 -44.76 3.53 -2.52
CA ALA A 57 -44.50 4.78 -1.80
C ALA A 57 -44.31 5.95 -2.76
N SER A 58 -45.41 6.55 -3.21
CA SER A 58 -45.44 7.96 -3.62
C SER A 58 -45.24 8.82 -2.37
N SER A 59 -43.99 9.10 -2.01
CA SER A 59 -43.65 10.00 -0.90
C SER A 59 -42.87 11.18 -1.42
N GLU A 60 -43.55 12.33 -1.45
CA GLU A 60 -43.05 13.66 -1.77
C GLU A 60 -42.14 14.25 -0.67
N ASP A 61 -41.83 13.53 0.41
CA ASP A 61 -40.93 13.99 1.47
C ASP A 61 -39.96 12.88 1.89
N GLY A 62 -38.71 12.97 1.43
CA GLY A 62 -37.59 12.12 1.86
C GLY A 62 -37.27 10.94 0.92
N GLN A 63 -36.45 11.19 -0.10
CA GLN A 63 -35.90 10.15 -0.99
C GLN A 63 -35.06 9.12 -0.19
N GLN A 64 -35.67 8.04 0.27
CA GLN A 64 -34.92 6.86 0.68
C GLN A 64 -34.33 6.22 -0.58
N GLN A 65 -33.00 6.21 -0.69
CA GLN A 65 -32.32 5.51 -1.78
C GLN A 65 -32.66 4.01 -1.72
N PRO A 66 -32.86 3.36 -2.88
CA PRO A 66 -33.13 1.92 -2.91
C PRO A 66 -31.95 1.14 -2.29
N PRO A 67 -32.23 0.01 -1.62
CA PRO A 67 -31.18 -0.80 -1.01
C PRO A 67 -30.21 -1.30 -2.11
N PRO A 68 -28.90 -1.10 -1.95
CA PRO A 68 -27.91 -1.58 -2.91
C PRO A 68 -27.87 -3.11 -2.96
N ALA A 69 -27.67 -3.67 -4.15
CA ALA A 69 -27.60 -5.13 -4.34
C ALA A 69 -26.42 -5.76 -3.58
N SER A 70 -25.30 -5.04 -3.47
CA SER A 70 -24.16 -5.45 -2.65
C SER A 70 -23.36 -4.28 -2.10
N LEU A 71 -22.70 -4.49 -0.97
CA LEU A 71 -21.86 -3.54 -0.25
C LEU A 71 -20.66 -4.23 0.37
N VAL A 72 -19.59 -3.49 0.60
CA VAL A 72 -18.53 -3.90 1.54
C VAL A 72 -18.73 -3.15 2.84
N LEU A 73 -18.75 -3.89 3.94
CA LEU A 73 -18.86 -3.40 5.30
C LEU A 73 -17.53 -3.61 6.02
N LYS A 74 -17.08 -2.58 6.72
CA LYS A 74 -15.86 -2.60 7.54
C LYS A 74 -16.23 -2.17 8.95
N TYR A 75 -15.86 -2.97 9.95
CA TYR A 75 -16.04 -2.66 11.36
C TYR A 75 -14.68 -2.51 12.04
N ALA A 76 -14.48 -1.40 12.72
CA ALA A 76 -13.27 -1.10 13.46
C ALA A 76 -13.46 -1.43 14.95
N PRO A 77 -13.00 -2.58 15.47
CA PRO A 77 -12.96 -2.81 16.91
C PRO A 77 -11.96 -1.87 17.60
N PRO A 78 -12.04 -1.66 18.93
CA PRO A 78 -11.10 -0.83 19.69
C PRO A 78 -9.71 -1.47 19.87
N PHE A 79 -9.31 -2.34 18.94
CA PHE A 79 -8.06 -3.09 18.89
C PHE A 79 -7.79 -3.55 17.45
N ILE A 80 -6.59 -4.07 17.19
CA ILE A 80 -6.25 -4.70 15.91
C ILE A 80 -7.01 -6.03 15.78
N ALA A 81 -7.92 -6.13 14.81
CA ALA A 81 -8.85 -7.26 14.68
C ALA A 81 -8.16 -8.64 14.65
N ALA A 82 -7.02 -8.76 13.97
CA ALA A 82 -6.24 -10.00 13.85
C ALA A 82 -5.50 -10.40 15.14
N VAL A 83 -5.26 -9.46 16.06
CA VAL A 83 -4.53 -9.69 17.32
C VAL A 83 -5.50 -9.83 18.50
N GLY A 84 -6.59 -9.04 18.50
CA GLY A 84 -7.53 -8.97 19.60
C GLY A 84 -7.17 -7.88 20.61
N SER A 85 -7.85 -7.89 21.77
CA SER A 85 -7.79 -6.81 22.77
C SER A 85 -6.41 -6.57 23.40
N SER A 86 -5.43 -7.44 23.16
CA SER A 86 -4.03 -7.25 23.59
C SER A 86 -3.27 -6.23 22.74
N ALA A 87 -3.80 -5.81 21.59
CA ALA A 87 -3.26 -4.73 20.78
C ALA A 87 -4.33 -3.63 20.59
N PRO A 88 -4.53 -2.75 21.59
CA PRO A 88 -5.46 -1.62 21.48
C PRO A 88 -5.15 -0.75 20.27
N PHE A 89 -6.19 -0.28 19.60
CA PHE A 89 -6.05 0.65 18.47
C PHE A 89 -7.34 1.45 18.29
N SER A 90 -7.19 2.76 18.14
CA SER A 90 -8.29 3.70 18.06
C SER A 90 -9.24 3.40 16.91
N GLN A 91 -10.54 3.44 17.19
CA GLN A 91 -11.59 3.29 16.18
C GLN A 91 -11.67 4.51 15.25
N GLY A 92 -11.03 5.63 15.65
CA GLY A 92 -10.92 6.86 14.85
C GLY A 92 -10.32 6.66 13.46
N ARG A 93 -9.53 5.60 13.25
CA ARG A 93 -9.02 5.18 11.93
C ARG A 93 -10.12 5.00 10.87
N GLN A 94 -11.31 4.57 11.27
CA GLN A 94 -12.42 4.44 10.33
C GLN A 94 -12.99 5.79 9.90
N ALA A 95 -12.94 6.80 10.78
CA ALA A 95 -13.30 8.16 10.43
C ALA A 95 -12.28 8.78 9.45
N ILE A 96 -10.99 8.43 9.56
CA ILE A 96 -9.98 8.76 8.56
C ILE A 96 -10.37 8.18 7.21
N GLU A 97 -10.59 6.86 7.13
CA GLU A 97 -10.96 6.20 5.88
C GLU A 97 -12.23 6.80 5.27
N ALA A 98 -13.29 6.99 6.06
CA ALA A 98 -14.54 7.60 5.57
C ALA A 98 -14.31 9.01 5.00
N ARG A 99 -13.46 9.84 5.63
CA ARG A 99 -13.14 11.17 5.10
C ARG A 99 -12.34 11.09 3.82
N THR A 100 -11.34 10.21 3.77
CA THR A 100 -10.50 10.04 2.58
C THR A 100 -11.32 9.54 1.39
N LEU A 101 -12.21 8.55 1.58
CA LEU A 101 -13.10 8.07 0.52
C LEU A 101 -14.03 9.18 0.00
N ARG A 102 -14.45 10.15 0.83
CA ARG A 102 -15.24 11.31 0.38
C ARG A 102 -14.44 12.24 -0.54
N LEU A 103 -13.12 12.28 -0.43
CA LEU A 103 -12.29 13.08 -1.34
C LEU A 103 -12.45 12.61 -2.79
N PHE A 104 -12.68 11.31 -2.99
CA PHE A 104 -12.84 10.66 -4.29
C PHE A 104 -14.32 10.48 -4.72
N SER A 105 -15.27 11.00 -3.94
CA SER A 105 -16.69 11.04 -4.34
C SER A 105 -16.88 11.94 -5.57
N PRO A 106 -18.00 11.81 -6.32
CA PRO A 106 -18.26 12.64 -7.51
C PRO A 106 -18.16 14.15 -7.26
N ASP A 107 -18.54 14.61 -6.07
CA ASP A 107 -18.48 16.02 -5.66
C ASP A 107 -17.22 16.35 -4.84
N GLY A 108 -16.29 15.39 -4.69
CA GLY A 108 -15.08 15.53 -3.90
C GLY A 108 -13.93 16.20 -4.65
N PRO A 109 -12.96 16.81 -3.94
CA PRO A 109 -11.83 17.50 -4.56
C PRO A 109 -10.93 16.61 -5.42
N LEU A 110 -10.98 15.28 -5.25
CA LEU A 110 -10.21 14.29 -5.99
C LEU A 110 -11.07 13.42 -6.92
N ALA A 111 -12.31 13.85 -7.22
CA ALA A 111 -13.24 13.11 -8.09
C ALA A 111 -12.60 12.71 -9.43
N ALA A 112 -11.81 13.62 -10.03
CA ALA A 112 -11.14 13.40 -11.31
C ALA A 112 -10.09 12.28 -11.28
N LEU A 113 -9.59 11.90 -10.10
CA LEU A 113 -8.65 10.78 -9.94
C LEU A 113 -9.35 9.42 -9.85
N ASN A 114 -10.66 9.40 -9.55
CA ASN A 114 -11.44 8.18 -9.41
C ASN A 114 -12.04 7.76 -10.76
N VAL A 115 -11.23 7.10 -11.58
CA VAL A 115 -11.62 6.68 -12.94
C VAL A 115 -12.20 5.27 -12.90
N LYS A 116 -13.48 5.15 -13.22
CA LYS A 116 -14.21 3.88 -13.33
C LYS A 116 -13.98 3.23 -14.70
N GLY A 117 -14.26 1.93 -14.83
CA GLY A 117 -14.35 1.26 -16.13
C GLY A 117 -13.03 0.87 -16.81
N GLY A 118 -11.92 0.84 -16.07
CA GLY A 118 -10.67 0.29 -16.58
C GLY A 118 -9.88 1.22 -17.49
N GLU A 119 -9.99 2.54 -17.30
CA GLU A 119 -9.08 3.54 -17.93
C GLU A 119 -8.09 4.16 -16.91
N GLY A 120 -8.30 3.93 -15.62
CA GLY A 120 -7.43 4.42 -14.54
C GLY A 120 -7.54 3.56 -13.29
N VAL A 121 -7.38 4.19 -12.12
CA VAL A 121 -7.53 3.55 -10.82
C VAL A 121 -8.87 3.96 -10.20
N THR A 122 -9.61 2.97 -9.74
CA THR A 122 -10.88 3.16 -9.04
C THR A 122 -10.66 3.23 -7.53
N VAL A 123 -11.34 4.15 -6.85
CA VAL A 123 -11.48 4.16 -5.38
C VAL A 123 -12.94 3.86 -5.06
N PRO A 124 -13.24 2.97 -4.08
CA PRO A 124 -14.61 2.64 -3.73
C PRO A 124 -15.32 3.88 -3.18
N ARG A 125 -16.54 4.12 -3.64
CA ARG A 125 -17.35 5.23 -3.12
C ARG A 125 -17.77 4.94 -1.69
N LEU A 126 -17.67 5.92 -0.80
CA LEU A 126 -18.30 5.85 0.52
C LEU A 126 -19.83 5.82 0.35
N VAL A 127 -20.48 4.82 0.94
CA VAL A 127 -21.93 4.71 0.97
C VAL A 127 -22.47 5.31 2.27
N ALA A 128 -21.94 4.88 3.42
CA ALA A 128 -22.28 5.47 4.71
C ALA A 128 -21.18 5.23 5.75
N HIS A 129 -21.18 6.02 6.82
CA HIS A 129 -20.32 5.81 7.99
C HIS A 129 -21.12 6.09 9.26
N ASP A 130 -21.29 5.06 10.08
CA ASP A 130 -21.93 5.13 11.39
C ASP A 130 -20.86 5.26 12.48
N THR A 131 -20.64 6.51 12.92
CA THR A 131 -19.64 6.84 13.95
C THR A 131 -19.98 6.31 15.34
N ALA A 132 -21.25 6.00 15.61
CA ALA A 132 -21.66 5.45 16.91
C ALA A 132 -21.33 3.96 17.03
N ARG A 133 -21.35 3.25 15.89
CA ARG A 133 -21.08 1.80 15.82
C ARG A 133 -19.74 1.46 15.22
N TRP A 134 -19.03 2.45 14.68
CA TRP A 134 -17.80 2.28 13.94
C TRP A 134 -17.95 1.26 12.81
N VAL A 135 -19.00 1.47 12.00
CA VAL A 135 -19.25 0.72 10.76
C VAL A 135 -19.15 1.67 9.57
N LEU A 136 -18.30 1.31 8.62
CA LEU A 136 -18.15 1.96 7.32
C LEU A 136 -18.73 1.04 6.25
N ALA A 137 -19.58 1.60 5.39
CA ALA A 137 -20.11 0.93 4.22
C ALA A 137 -19.60 1.62 2.95
N MET A 138 -19.08 0.84 2.02
CA MET A 138 -18.53 1.31 0.76
C MET A 138 -18.99 0.45 -0.42
N GLU A 139 -18.83 1.01 -1.61
CA GLU A 139 -19.09 0.35 -2.89
C GLU A 139 -18.39 -1.01 -2.95
N ASP A 140 -19.14 -2.06 -3.32
CA ASP A 140 -18.55 -3.34 -3.67
C ASP A 140 -18.00 -3.27 -5.09
N LEU A 141 -16.68 -3.43 -5.22
CA LEU A 141 -15.97 -3.41 -6.50
C LEU A 141 -16.05 -4.75 -7.25
N GLY A 142 -16.84 -5.70 -6.76
CA GLY A 142 -17.11 -6.97 -7.43
C GLY A 142 -16.01 -8.00 -7.20
N ALA A 143 -15.75 -8.84 -8.20
CA ALA A 143 -14.87 -10.01 -8.08
C ALA A 143 -13.36 -9.69 -8.24
N LEU A 144 -12.92 -8.48 -7.88
CA LEU A 144 -11.51 -8.14 -7.88
C LEU A 144 -10.76 -8.91 -6.77
N VAL A 145 -9.47 -9.15 -7.00
CA VAL A 145 -8.56 -9.79 -6.04
C VAL A 145 -7.45 -8.84 -5.65
N THR A 146 -6.79 -9.07 -4.52
CA THR A 146 -5.64 -8.24 -4.16
C THR A 146 -4.48 -8.50 -5.11
N LEU A 147 -3.64 -7.48 -5.36
CA LEU A 147 -2.40 -7.64 -6.11
C LEU A 147 -1.45 -8.62 -5.40
N TRP A 148 -1.54 -8.65 -4.07
CA TRP A 148 -0.95 -9.71 -3.25
C TRP A 148 -1.38 -11.10 -3.72
N ASP A 149 -2.67 -11.38 -3.88
CA ASP A 149 -3.14 -12.69 -4.32
C ASP A 149 -2.67 -13.05 -5.73
N VAL A 150 -2.63 -12.06 -6.64
CA VAL A 150 -2.13 -12.26 -8.00
C VAL A 150 -0.67 -12.67 -7.99
N PHE A 151 0.19 -12.00 -7.24
CA PHE A 151 1.63 -12.26 -7.29
C PHE A 151 2.10 -13.34 -6.31
N PHE A 152 1.47 -13.49 -5.15
CA PHE A 152 1.95 -14.37 -4.08
C PHE A 152 1.26 -15.74 -4.07
N PHE A 153 -0.04 -15.83 -4.35
CA PHE A 153 -0.78 -17.11 -4.28
C PHE A 153 -0.86 -17.86 -5.62
N SER A 154 -0.51 -17.24 -6.75
CA SER A 154 -0.45 -17.91 -8.06
C SER A 154 0.61 -19.04 -8.16
N ARG A 155 1.43 -19.26 -7.12
CA ARG A 155 2.42 -20.35 -7.04
C ARG A 155 1.84 -21.74 -6.73
N THR A 156 0.68 -21.82 -6.07
CA THR A 156 0.21 -23.09 -5.47
C THR A 156 -0.70 -23.92 -6.38
N ASN A 157 -1.16 -23.36 -7.51
CA ASN A 157 -1.94 -24.11 -8.49
C ASN A 157 -1.00 -24.83 -9.46
N SER A 158 -0.66 -26.06 -9.10
CA SER A 158 0.29 -26.99 -9.76
C SER A 158 -0.06 -27.42 -11.19
N SER A 159 -1.13 -26.88 -11.79
CA SER A 159 -1.63 -27.31 -13.10
C SER A 159 -1.00 -26.52 -14.25
N GLY A 160 0.33 -26.36 -14.26
CA GLY A 160 1.21 -26.16 -15.43
C GLY A 160 0.92 -25.05 -16.46
N SER A 161 -0.20 -24.35 -16.37
CA SER A 161 -0.60 -23.30 -17.29
C SER A 161 -0.22 -21.97 -16.68
N SER A 162 0.85 -21.38 -17.22
CA SER A 162 1.34 -20.09 -16.80
C SER A 162 0.32 -19.01 -17.15
N VAL A 163 -0.38 -18.53 -16.13
CA VAL A 163 -1.24 -17.33 -16.17
C VAL A 163 -0.46 -16.09 -16.65
N PHE A 164 0.88 -16.14 -16.70
CA PHE A 164 1.74 -14.99 -16.91
C PHE A 164 2.48 -14.95 -18.27
N ALA A 165 2.32 -15.93 -19.15
CA ALA A 165 2.93 -15.88 -20.49
C ALA A 165 2.37 -14.71 -21.34
N GLU A 166 1.09 -14.38 -21.16
CA GLU A 166 0.44 -13.16 -21.69
C GLU A 166 0.39 -12.02 -20.65
N GLY A 167 0.99 -12.23 -19.48
CA GLY A 167 0.85 -11.38 -18.29
C GLY A 167 1.77 -10.15 -18.28
N ALA A 168 2.80 -10.08 -19.12
CA ALA A 168 3.73 -8.94 -19.09
C ALA A 168 3.04 -7.62 -19.47
N GLU A 169 2.25 -7.59 -20.55
CA GLU A 169 1.52 -6.39 -20.96
C GLU A 169 0.42 -6.02 -19.94
N PHE A 170 -0.27 -7.01 -19.40
CA PHE A 170 -1.24 -6.83 -18.32
C PHE A 170 -0.59 -6.19 -17.08
N CYS A 171 0.55 -6.72 -16.63
CA CYS A 171 1.36 -6.17 -15.55
C CYS A 171 1.90 -4.77 -15.87
N ALA A 172 2.33 -4.54 -17.11
CA ALA A 172 2.77 -3.23 -17.57
C ALA A 172 1.66 -2.18 -17.47
N GLU A 173 0.45 -2.52 -17.90
CA GLU A 173 -0.71 -1.63 -17.85
C GLU A 173 -1.16 -1.36 -16.41
N MET A 174 -1.19 -2.37 -15.54
CA MET A 174 -1.44 -2.18 -14.11
C MET A 174 -0.42 -1.22 -13.49
N GLY A 175 0.87 -1.44 -13.77
CA GLY A 175 1.96 -0.59 -13.29
C GLY A 175 1.81 0.85 -13.75
N ARG A 176 1.56 1.08 -15.06
CA ARG A 176 1.34 2.43 -15.62
C ARG A 176 0.20 3.16 -14.91
N ARG A 177 -0.95 2.51 -14.74
CA ARG A 177 -2.13 3.15 -14.12
C ARG A 177 -1.92 3.47 -12.66
N LEU A 178 -1.37 2.53 -11.90
CA LEU A 178 -1.10 2.75 -10.49
C LEU A 178 -0.04 3.84 -10.30
N GLY A 179 1.00 3.87 -11.12
CA GLY A 179 2.06 4.88 -11.05
C GLY A 179 1.54 6.27 -11.38
N ALA A 180 0.69 6.36 -12.41
CA ALA A 180 -0.02 7.59 -12.78
C ALA A 180 -0.93 8.09 -11.65
N PHE A 181 -1.69 7.19 -11.03
CA PHE A 181 -2.61 7.51 -9.94
C PHE A 181 -1.84 7.99 -8.70
N MET A 182 -0.85 7.24 -8.23
CA MET A 182 -0.08 7.61 -7.03
C MET A 182 0.69 8.92 -7.23
N ALA A 183 1.23 9.18 -8.42
CA ALA A 183 1.87 10.47 -8.71
C ALA A 183 0.87 11.64 -8.65
N ALA A 184 -0.37 11.41 -9.09
CA ALA A 184 -1.43 12.42 -9.01
C ALA A 184 -1.89 12.63 -7.56
N VAL A 185 -2.09 11.56 -6.78
CA VAL A 185 -2.44 11.63 -5.35
C VAL A 185 -1.37 12.39 -4.56
N HIS A 186 -0.09 12.08 -4.81
CA HIS A 186 1.04 12.74 -4.13
C HIS A 186 1.36 14.14 -4.65
N SER A 187 0.63 14.64 -5.66
CA SER A 187 0.95 15.93 -6.26
C SER A 187 0.56 17.10 -5.35
N PRO A 188 1.29 18.23 -5.42
CA PRO A 188 0.88 19.46 -4.75
C PRO A 188 -0.51 19.95 -5.16
N VAL A 189 -0.94 19.64 -6.40
CA VAL A 189 -2.27 19.99 -6.90
C VAL A 189 -3.36 19.29 -6.10
N SER A 190 -3.22 17.98 -5.87
CA SER A 190 -4.16 17.19 -5.07
C SER A 190 -4.15 17.64 -3.61
N LEU A 191 -2.97 17.86 -3.02
CA LEU A 191 -2.87 18.37 -1.66
C LEU A 191 -3.59 19.71 -1.52
N ASN A 192 -3.30 20.67 -2.41
CA ASN A 192 -3.95 21.99 -2.37
C ASN A 192 -5.47 21.90 -2.56
N ALA A 193 -5.95 21.01 -3.44
CA ALA A 193 -7.39 20.78 -3.62
C ALA A 193 -8.04 20.24 -2.33
N VAL A 194 -7.38 19.33 -1.62
CA VAL A 194 -7.85 18.80 -0.34
C VAL A 194 -7.88 19.89 0.73
N LEU A 195 -6.79 20.63 0.93
CA LEU A 195 -6.70 21.69 1.95
C LEU A 195 -7.70 22.84 1.67
N SER A 196 -7.89 23.20 0.39
CA SER A 196 -8.81 24.28 -0.02
C SER A 196 -10.29 23.90 0.10
N SER A 197 -10.62 22.61 0.24
CA SER A 197 -12.02 22.14 0.29
C SER A 197 -12.75 22.52 1.59
N GLY A 198 -12.07 23.14 2.56
CA GLY A 198 -12.69 23.78 3.74
C GLY A 198 -13.45 22.84 4.67
N THR A 199 -13.33 21.52 4.46
CA THR A 199 -13.87 20.54 5.40
C THR A 199 -12.98 20.49 6.63
N ALA A 200 -13.56 20.20 7.80
CA ALA A 200 -12.86 19.84 9.04
C ALA A 200 -11.97 18.57 8.94
N ALA A 201 -11.45 18.29 7.73
CA ALA A 201 -10.48 17.26 7.39
C ALA A 201 -9.09 17.58 7.96
N GLU A 202 -8.73 18.86 8.14
CA GLU A 202 -7.46 19.27 8.76
C GLU A 202 -7.45 19.05 10.29
N ALA A 203 -8.54 19.35 10.99
CA ALA A 203 -8.58 19.31 12.46
C ALA A 203 -8.71 17.90 13.07
N ALA A 204 -9.33 16.95 12.35
CA ALA A 204 -9.54 15.57 12.82
C ALA A 204 -8.55 14.55 12.24
N ALA A 205 -7.76 14.92 11.21
CA ALA A 205 -6.64 14.12 10.74
C ALA A 205 -5.44 14.21 11.71
N ALA A 206 -5.27 15.33 12.41
CA ALA A 206 -4.21 15.52 13.39
C ALA A 206 -4.38 14.61 14.64
N GLU A 207 -5.58 14.52 15.24
CA GLU A 207 -5.79 13.76 16.49
C GLU A 207 -5.79 12.23 16.30
N ALA A 208 -6.20 11.71 15.14
CA ALA A 208 -6.16 10.27 14.86
C ALA A 208 -4.82 9.79 14.27
N ALA A 209 -4.00 10.71 13.76
CA ALA A 209 -2.65 10.41 13.29
C ALA A 209 -1.70 10.01 14.43
N ASP A 210 -1.87 10.56 15.64
CA ASP A 210 -1.00 10.23 16.77
C ASP A 210 -1.14 8.76 17.21
N ASP A 211 -2.37 8.24 17.30
CA ASP A 211 -2.62 6.84 17.64
C ASP A 211 -2.12 5.89 16.53
N ALA A 212 -2.31 6.26 15.27
CA ALA A 212 -1.82 5.49 14.14
C ALA A 212 -0.28 5.48 14.09
N ALA A 213 0.37 6.62 14.33
CA ALA A 213 1.82 6.74 14.38
C ALA A 213 2.43 5.90 15.51
N ALA A 214 1.82 5.88 16.69
CA ALA A 214 2.28 5.05 17.81
C ALA A 214 2.20 3.55 17.48
N ILE A 215 1.11 3.11 16.84
CA ILE A 215 0.92 1.72 16.42
C ILE A 215 1.91 1.34 15.31
N VAL A 216 2.09 2.19 14.29
CA VAL A 216 3.07 1.97 13.23
C VAL A 216 4.48 1.92 13.82
N TYR A 217 4.81 2.79 14.77
CA TYR A 217 6.10 2.78 15.43
C TYR A 217 6.35 1.44 16.17
N SER A 218 5.39 0.99 16.99
CA SER A 218 5.56 -0.26 17.73
C SER A 218 5.55 -1.51 16.83
N ALA A 219 4.76 -1.49 15.74
CA ALA A 219 4.65 -2.63 14.84
C ALA A 219 5.76 -2.71 13.79
N ALA A 220 6.26 -1.57 13.29
CA ALA A 220 7.17 -1.50 12.14
C ALA A 220 8.54 -0.89 12.44
N VAL A 221 8.71 -0.14 13.52
CA VAL A 221 10.00 0.48 13.88
C VAL A 221 10.69 -0.30 14.99
N GLU A 222 10.06 -0.47 16.15
CA GLU A 222 10.66 -1.15 17.31
C GLU A 222 11.23 -2.55 17.01
N PRO A 223 10.56 -3.41 16.22
CA PRO A 223 11.05 -4.77 15.98
C PRO A 223 12.34 -4.84 15.16
N VAL A 224 12.68 -3.77 14.41
CA VAL A 224 13.80 -3.75 13.47
C VAL A 224 15.12 -4.06 14.17
N LEU A 225 15.34 -3.55 15.38
CA LEU A 225 16.58 -3.79 16.11
C LEU A 225 16.80 -5.29 16.38
N ALA A 226 15.80 -5.95 16.95
CA ALA A 226 15.84 -7.38 17.20
C ALA A 226 16.00 -8.14 15.88
N ARG A 227 15.29 -7.71 14.82
CA ARG A 227 15.34 -8.36 13.50
C ARG A 227 16.73 -8.36 12.87
N LEU A 228 17.41 -7.21 12.95
CA LEU A 228 18.77 -7.03 12.46
C LEU A 228 19.79 -7.89 13.23
N GLN A 229 19.58 -8.08 14.54
CA GLN A 229 20.47 -8.87 15.39
C GLN A 229 20.24 -10.38 15.22
N GLU A 230 19.00 -10.82 15.37
CA GLU A 230 18.64 -12.24 15.46
C GLU A 230 18.63 -12.91 14.09
N GLN A 231 18.01 -12.29 13.09
CA GLN A 231 17.88 -12.87 11.74
C GLN A 231 18.94 -12.32 10.78
N GLY A 232 19.41 -11.10 10.98
CA GLY A 232 20.50 -10.51 10.19
C GLY A 232 21.90 -10.92 10.65
N GLY A 233 22.05 -11.42 11.87
CA GLY A 233 23.35 -11.79 12.44
C GLY A 233 24.32 -10.61 12.62
N LEU A 234 23.80 -9.37 12.64
CA LEU A 234 24.63 -8.17 12.79
C LEU A 234 25.12 -8.00 14.23
N SER A 235 26.31 -7.43 14.40
CA SER A 235 26.82 -7.09 15.73
C SER A 235 25.89 -6.06 16.41
N PRO A 236 25.76 -6.09 17.75
CA PRO A 236 24.89 -5.15 18.47
C PRO A 236 25.14 -3.69 18.10
N THR A 237 26.40 -3.28 17.96
CA THR A 237 26.78 -1.93 17.56
C THR A 237 26.27 -1.56 16.16
N THR A 238 26.42 -2.46 15.19
CA THR A 238 25.98 -2.22 13.81
C THR A 238 24.47 -2.16 13.73
N ALA A 239 23.78 -3.13 14.35
CA ALA A 239 22.33 -3.19 14.38
C ALA A 239 21.72 -1.95 15.06
N SER A 240 22.28 -1.52 16.20
CA SER A 240 21.85 -0.28 16.88
C SER A 240 22.04 0.94 16.00
N ARG A 241 23.17 1.09 15.30
CA ARG A 241 23.37 2.23 14.39
C ARG A 241 22.33 2.27 13.27
N LEU A 242 22.03 1.12 12.65
CA LEU A 242 21.02 1.05 11.59
C LEU A 242 19.61 1.29 12.12
N PHE A 243 19.28 0.76 13.30
CA PHE A 243 18.03 1.04 13.98
C PHE A 243 17.86 2.54 14.28
N GLU A 244 18.90 3.21 14.78
CA GLU A 244 18.85 4.66 15.03
C GLU A 244 18.51 5.46 13.77
N ARG A 245 18.96 5.04 12.58
CA ARG A 245 18.57 5.68 11.32
C ARG A 245 17.07 5.56 11.06
N VAL A 246 16.51 4.37 11.29
CA VAL A 246 15.07 4.11 11.16
C VAL A 246 14.27 4.90 12.20
N HIS A 247 14.71 4.85 13.46
CA HIS A 247 14.10 5.57 14.57
C HIS A 247 14.03 7.07 14.28
N ASN A 248 15.17 7.68 13.95
CA ASN A 248 15.27 9.11 13.70
C ASN A 248 14.43 9.56 12.49
N ASP A 249 14.33 8.75 11.43
CA ASP A 249 13.45 9.05 10.29
C ASP A 249 11.96 8.92 10.66
N ALA A 250 11.60 7.99 11.56
CA ALA A 250 10.22 7.76 11.98
C ALA A 250 9.70 8.81 12.97
N VAL A 251 10.53 9.29 13.90
CA VAL A 251 10.12 10.25 14.95
C VAL A 251 10.43 11.71 14.60
N ARG A 252 10.88 11.98 13.37
CA ARG A 252 11.20 13.35 12.94
C ARG A 252 9.96 14.25 13.05
N THR A 253 10.15 15.45 13.58
CA THR A 253 9.06 16.41 13.83
C THR A 253 8.88 17.43 12.70
N ARG A 254 9.76 17.42 11.69
CA ARG A 254 9.69 18.33 10.55
C ARG A 254 9.74 17.54 9.24
N PRO A 255 8.87 17.86 8.27
CA PRO A 255 8.96 17.34 6.93
C PRO A 255 10.15 17.89 6.17
N TYR A 256 10.62 17.13 5.19
CA TYR A 256 11.58 17.64 4.21
C TYR A 256 10.89 18.57 3.21
N ALA A 257 11.64 19.50 2.63
CA ALA A 257 11.10 20.46 1.67
C ALA A 257 10.47 19.76 0.44
N GLY A 258 9.17 19.96 0.26
CA GLY A 258 8.37 19.34 -0.80
C GLY A 258 8.04 17.85 -0.58
N GLU A 259 8.18 17.35 0.65
CA GLU A 259 7.70 16.01 1.03
C GLU A 259 6.18 15.95 1.20
N ALA A 260 5.59 17.02 1.75
CA ALA A 260 4.18 17.10 2.10
C ALA A 260 3.26 16.75 0.92
N CYS A 261 2.36 15.81 1.15
CA CYS A 261 1.37 15.35 0.17
C CYS A 261 0.14 14.77 0.85
N LEU A 262 -0.88 14.36 0.09
CA LEU A 262 -1.82 13.36 0.57
C LEU A 262 -1.15 12.00 0.41
N ALA A 263 -0.97 11.26 1.50
CA ALA A 263 -0.45 9.90 1.50
C ALA A 263 -1.53 8.94 2.00
N MET A 264 -1.47 7.71 1.52
CA MET A 264 -2.31 6.61 1.96
C MET A 264 -1.87 6.06 3.32
N GLY A 265 -0.57 6.11 3.62
CA GLY A 265 -0.01 5.81 4.94
C GLY A 265 0.27 4.33 5.19
N ASP A 266 -0.43 3.43 4.50
CA ASP A 266 -0.18 1.98 4.50
C ASP A 266 -0.33 1.40 3.08
N PHE A 267 0.50 1.88 2.15
CA PHE A 267 0.44 1.43 0.76
C PHE A 267 1.26 0.15 0.55
N HIS A 268 0.56 -0.97 0.32
CA HIS A 268 1.16 -2.30 0.11
C HIS A 268 0.35 -3.10 -0.93
N PRO A 269 0.86 -4.22 -1.47
CA PRO A 269 0.14 -4.97 -2.51
C PRO A 269 -1.24 -5.53 -2.10
N GLY A 270 -1.54 -5.61 -0.80
CA GLY A 270 -2.85 -6.03 -0.29
C GLY A 270 -3.91 -4.93 -0.42
N SER A 271 -3.50 -3.66 -0.45
CA SER A 271 -4.39 -2.51 -0.56
C SER A 271 -4.64 -2.06 -2.01
N VAL A 272 -4.18 -2.85 -2.98
CA VAL A 272 -4.47 -2.73 -4.41
C VAL A 272 -5.30 -3.92 -4.87
N LEU A 273 -6.47 -3.68 -5.43
CA LEU A 273 -7.31 -4.70 -6.06
C LEU A 273 -7.16 -4.66 -7.57
N VAL A 274 -7.18 -5.82 -8.22
CA VAL A 274 -7.05 -5.95 -9.66
C VAL A 274 -8.02 -6.99 -10.24
N SER A 275 -8.38 -6.84 -11.51
CA SER A 275 -9.06 -7.89 -12.27
C SER A 275 -8.16 -9.12 -12.35
N ARG A 276 -8.72 -10.33 -12.25
CA ARG A 276 -7.93 -11.54 -12.50
C ARG A 276 -7.45 -11.56 -13.96
N PRO A 277 -6.19 -11.92 -14.24
CA PRO A 277 -5.78 -12.22 -15.61
C PRO A 277 -6.71 -13.31 -16.13
N LEU A 278 -7.24 -13.14 -17.34
CA LEU A 278 -8.04 -14.19 -17.98
C LEU A 278 -7.21 -15.47 -18.01
N THR A 279 -7.72 -16.53 -17.40
CA THR A 279 -7.27 -17.87 -17.76
C THR A 279 -7.63 -18.03 -19.22
N THR A 280 -6.62 -18.23 -20.09
CA THR A 280 -6.83 -18.65 -21.47
C THR A 280 -7.50 -20.02 -21.42
N ASP A 281 -8.82 -20.06 -21.27
CA ASP A 281 -9.60 -21.23 -21.64
C ASP A 281 -9.61 -21.25 -23.17
N PRO A 282 -8.87 -22.16 -23.82
CA PRO A 282 -8.79 -22.22 -25.27
C PRO A 282 -10.15 -22.54 -25.92
N ALA A 283 -11.18 -22.90 -25.15
CA ALA A 283 -12.54 -23.10 -25.63
C ALA A 283 -13.39 -21.81 -25.68
N ALA A 284 -12.92 -20.71 -25.09
CA ALA A 284 -13.59 -19.41 -25.14
C ALA A 284 -13.21 -18.65 -26.42
N ASP A 285 -13.54 -19.23 -27.57
CA ASP A 285 -13.51 -18.53 -28.85
C ASP A 285 -14.42 -17.29 -28.75
N SER A 286 -13.80 -16.10 -28.86
CA SER A 286 -14.42 -14.75 -28.84
C SER A 286 -14.52 -13.98 -27.51
N ALA A 287 -13.63 -14.18 -26.53
CA ALA A 287 -13.56 -13.28 -25.38
C ALA A 287 -12.91 -11.93 -25.76
N ALA A 288 -13.70 -10.85 -25.82
CA ALA A 288 -13.17 -9.50 -25.78
C ALA A 288 -12.17 -9.38 -24.61
N ALA A 289 -11.00 -8.79 -24.83
CA ALA A 289 -9.98 -8.63 -23.79
C ALA A 289 -10.64 -8.02 -22.55
N VAL A 290 -10.65 -8.77 -21.43
CA VAL A 290 -11.20 -8.25 -20.18
C VAL A 290 -10.36 -7.02 -19.82
N PRO A 291 -11.00 -5.84 -19.65
CA PRO A 291 -10.25 -4.64 -19.34
C PRO A 291 -9.51 -4.84 -18.03
N VAL A 292 -8.24 -4.41 -17.99
CA VAL A 292 -7.50 -4.33 -16.75
C VAL A 292 -8.28 -3.40 -15.82
N VAL A 293 -8.65 -3.87 -14.64
CA VAL A 293 -9.23 -3.01 -13.60
C VAL A 293 -8.23 -2.93 -12.48
N VAL A 294 -7.95 -1.72 -11.99
CA VAL A 294 -7.10 -1.46 -10.83
C VAL A 294 -7.88 -0.60 -9.86
N ALA A 295 -7.83 -0.93 -8.58
CA ALA A 295 -8.45 -0.14 -7.53
C ALA A 295 -7.55 -0.02 -6.30
N ALA A 296 -7.70 1.08 -5.55
CA ALA A 296 -7.00 1.35 -4.30
C ALA A 296 -8.00 1.42 -3.14
N ILE A 297 -7.74 0.66 -2.07
CA ILE A 297 -8.62 0.48 -0.90
C ILE A 297 -7.84 0.71 0.42
N ASP A 298 -8.48 0.60 1.58
CA ASP A 298 -7.83 0.68 2.91
C ASP A 298 -7.12 2.02 3.21
N TRP A 299 -7.84 3.13 3.05
CA TRP A 299 -7.34 4.49 3.30
C TRP A 299 -7.36 4.92 4.78
N GLU A 300 -7.30 3.96 5.71
CA GLU A 300 -7.49 4.22 7.15
C GLU A 300 -6.28 4.85 7.86
N PHE A 301 -5.10 4.80 7.21
CA PHE A 301 -3.87 5.46 7.64
C PHE A 301 -3.59 6.75 6.87
N ALA A 302 -4.55 7.22 6.06
CA ALA A 302 -4.34 8.36 5.19
C ALA A 302 -4.05 9.63 5.99
N VAL A 303 -3.06 10.39 5.52
CA VAL A 303 -2.57 11.62 6.13
C VAL A 303 -2.28 12.65 5.06
N ALA A 304 -2.54 13.92 5.34
CA ALA A 304 -2.32 15.02 4.42
C ALA A 304 -1.39 16.07 5.02
N GLY A 305 -0.73 16.84 4.15
CA GLY A 305 0.15 17.94 4.57
C GLY A 305 1.49 17.42 5.09
N ASP A 306 1.97 18.01 6.18
CA ASP A 306 3.31 17.77 6.73
C ASP A 306 3.53 16.34 7.24
N GLY A 307 2.45 15.60 7.54
CA GLY A 307 2.51 14.19 7.90
C GLY A 307 2.54 13.24 6.69
N GLY A 308 2.20 13.73 5.49
CA GLY A 308 2.17 12.94 4.27
C GLY A 308 3.56 12.61 3.74
N ARG A 309 3.79 11.32 3.45
CA ARG A 309 5.01 10.83 2.81
C ARG A 309 4.65 10.07 1.53
N GLY A 310 4.89 10.70 0.39
CA GLY A 310 4.55 10.12 -0.92
C GLY A 310 5.61 9.14 -1.41
N VAL A 311 6.65 9.64 -2.08
CA VAL A 311 7.70 8.80 -2.68
C VAL A 311 8.53 8.05 -1.63
N ASN A 312 8.79 8.68 -0.49
CA ASN A 312 9.56 8.13 0.62
C ASN A 312 8.67 7.59 1.76
N GLY A 313 7.38 7.41 1.48
CA GLY A 313 6.39 6.77 2.33
C GLY A 313 5.75 5.62 1.56
N ASP A 314 4.57 5.89 1.02
CA ASP A 314 3.76 4.96 0.25
C ASP A 314 4.56 4.17 -0.81
N MET A 315 5.28 4.86 -1.71
CA MET A 315 5.97 4.17 -2.81
C MET A 315 7.13 3.29 -2.34
N ALA A 316 7.92 3.76 -1.37
CA ALA A 316 9.05 2.99 -0.85
C ALA A 316 8.58 1.76 -0.07
N GLN A 317 7.51 1.88 0.73
CA GLN A 317 6.89 0.75 1.41
C GLN A 317 6.35 -0.28 0.41
N PHE A 318 5.57 0.17 -0.58
CA PHE A 318 4.99 -0.70 -1.59
C PHE A 318 6.05 -1.46 -2.40
N LEU A 319 7.13 -0.77 -2.79
CA LEU A 319 8.23 -1.39 -3.52
C LEU A 319 9.03 -2.37 -2.65
N ALA A 320 9.16 -2.14 -1.34
CA ALA A 320 9.83 -3.08 -0.44
C ALA A 320 9.11 -4.43 -0.38
N SER A 321 7.76 -4.43 -0.36
CA SER A 321 6.98 -5.68 -0.43
C SER A 321 7.24 -6.46 -1.74
N LEU A 322 7.30 -5.76 -2.87
CA LEU A 322 7.57 -6.38 -4.17
C LEU A 322 9.02 -6.83 -4.33
N PHE A 323 9.96 -6.08 -3.75
CA PHE A 323 11.36 -6.47 -3.70
C PHE A 323 11.54 -7.77 -2.92
N ALA A 324 10.93 -7.87 -1.74
CA ALA A 324 10.97 -9.08 -0.94
C ALA A 324 10.37 -10.28 -1.72
N LEU A 325 9.28 -10.06 -2.46
CA LEU A 325 8.76 -11.07 -3.39
C LEU A 325 9.80 -11.49 -4.42
N VAL A 326 10.44 -10.56 -5.13
CA VAL A 326 11.45 -10.89 -6.14
C VAL A 326 12.63 -11.66 -5.54
N VAL A 327 13.08 -11.31 -4.33
CA VAL A 327 14.11 -12.08 -3.60
C VAL A 327 13.63 -13.51 -3.34
N SER A 328 12.37 -13.69 -2.91
CA SER A 328 11.77 -15.02 -2.68
C SER A 328 11.62 -15.88 -3.94
N LEU A 329 11.66 -15.25 -5.13
CA LEU A 329 11.54 -15.89 -6.44
C LEU A 329 12.91 -16.16 -7.11
N ARG A 330 14.04 -15.89 -6.44
CA ARG A 330 15.36 -16.18 -7.01
C ARG A 330 15.53 -17.69 -7.22
N PRO A 331 16.09 -18.14 -8.38
CA PRO A 331 16.33 -19.55 -8.62
C PRO A 331 17.24 -20.11 -7.53
N ARG A 332 16.78 -21.13 -6.81
CA ARG A 332 17.58 -21.80 -5.77
C ARG A 332 18.23 -23.05 -6.32
N TRP A 333 17.61 -23.75 -7.26
CA TRP A 333 18.14 -24.99 -7.86
C TRP A 333 18.11 -24.94 -9.39
N ALA A 334 19.05 -25.65 -10.03
CA ALA A 334 19.05 -25.88 -11.47
C ALA A 334 17.83 -26.75 -11.84
N GLY A 335 16.73 -26.11 -12.24
CA GLY A 335 15.46 -26.77 -12.50
C GLY A 335 14.22 -25.98 -12.06
N ASP A 336 14.38 -24.83 -11.41
CA ASP A 336 13.25 -23.94 -11.12
C ASP A 336 12.51 -23.59 -12.42
N GLY A 337 11.28 -24.10 -12.52
CA GLY A 337 10.52 -24.16 -13.76
C GLY A 337 10.20 -22.79 -14.36
N GLY A 338 9.82 -22.79 -15.64
CA GLY A 338 9.51 -21.57 -16.39
C GLY A 338 8.50 -20.62 -15.73
N GLY A 339 7.59 -21.14 -14.89
CA GLY A 339 6.60 -20.33 -14.17
C GLY A 339 7.18 -19.34 -13.16
N VAL A 340 8.22 -19.71 -12.40
CA VAL A 340 8.86 -18.79 -11.43
C VAL A 340 9.57 -17.65 -12.15
N ARG A 341 10.25 -17.97 -13.26
CA ARG A 341 10.89 -16.98 -14.13
C ARG A 341 9.87 -16.01 -14.71
N GLN A 342 8.76 -16.52 -15.25
CA GLN A 342 7.70 -15.68 -15.83
C GLN A 342 7.04 -14.78 -14.78
N LEU A 343 6.77 -15.28 -13.58
CA LEU A 343 6.26 -14.47 -12.48
C LEU A 343 7.24 -13.35 -12.11
N ARG A 344 8.54 -13.67 -12.00
CA ARG A 344 9.58 -12.66 -11.73
C ARG A 344 9.65 -11.61 -12.85
N GLU A 345 9.56 -12.02 -14.10
CA GLU A 345 9.53 -11.12 -15.27
C GLU A 345 8.28 -10.23 -15.23
N ALA A 346 7.11 -10.78 -14.90
CA ALA A 346 5.85 -10.05 -14.79
C ALA A 346 5.87 -9.01 -13.64
N VAL A 347 6.36 -9.39 -12.45
CA VAL A 347 6.56 -8.47 -11.32
C VAL A 347 7.56 -7.38 -11.69
N GLY A 348 8.66 -7.74 -12.36
CA GLY A 348 9.65 -6.78 -12.83
C GLY A 348 9.08 -5.79 -13.85
N GLU A 349 8.23 -6.26 -14.78
CA GLU A 349 7.53 -5.38 -15.72
C GLU A 349 6.58 -4.42 -15.02
N PHE A 350 5.77 -4.93 -14.09
CA PHE A 350 4.89 -4.11 -13.26
C PHE A 350 5.66 -3.01 -12.52
N VAL A 351 6.73 -3.37 -11.81
CA VAL A 351 7.56 -2.42 -11.04
C VAL A 351 8.18 -1.37 -11.94
N ARG A 352 8.72 -1.77 -13.10
CA ARG A 352 9.36 -0.83 -14.03
C ARG A 352 8.37 0.19 -14.56
N GLN A 353 7.18 -0.24 -14.96
CA GLN A 353 6.15 0.67 -15.49
C GLN A 353 5.55 1.55 -14.41
N LEU A 354 5.36 1.02 -13.21
CA LEU A 354 4.97 1.76 -12.02
C LEU A 354 5.95 2.91 -11.75
N CYS A 355 7.23 2.58 -11.57
CA CYS A 355 8.27 3.52 -11.24
C CYS A 355 8.46 4.56 -12.36
N ARG A 356 8.55 4.13 -13.62
CA ARG A 356 8.70 5.03 -14.77
C ARG A 356 7.56 6.03 -14.87
N THR A 357 6.32 5.56 -14.73
CA THR A 357 5.14 6.43 -14.85
C THR A 357 5.02 7.38 -13.67
N TYR A 358 5.33 6.91 -12.47
CA TYR A 358 5.38 7.74 -11.27
C TYR A 358 6.46 8.82 -11.37
N ALA A 359 7.70 8.43 -11.69
CA ALA A 359 8.85 9.31 -11.83
C ALA A 359 8.63 10.41 -12.88
N ALA A 360 8.04 10.05 -14.03
CA ALA A 360 7.74 11.01 -15.10
C ALA A 360 6.72 12.10 -14.71
N ARG A 361 5.97 11.91 -13.62
CA ARG A 361 4.90 12.82 -13.17
C ARG A 361 5.16 13.45 -11.80
N SER A 362 6.14 12.95 -11.06
CA SER A 362 6.43 13.42 -9.71
C SER A 362 7.48 14.54 -9.73
N ALA A 363 7.07 15.74 -9.30
CA ALA A 363 7.98 16.89 -9.19
C ALA A 363 9.14 16.63 -8.21
N VAL A 364 8.87 15.90 -7.12
CA VAL A 364 9.90 15.53 -6.13
C VAL A 364 10.95 14.61 -6.75
N VAL A 365 10.51 13.61 -7.51
CA VAL A 365 11.42 12.71 -8.23
C VAL A 365 12.25 13.47 -9.26
N ALA A 366 11.64 14.38 -10.02
CA ALA A 366 12.35 15.20 -10.99
C ALA A 366 13.48 16.03 -10.34
N ARG A 367 13.26 16.59 -9.14
CA ARG A 367 14.30 17.30 -8.38
C ARG A 367 15.45 16.38 -7.95
N VAL A 368 15.13 15.18 -7.46
CA VAL A 368 16.17 14.18 -7.12
C VAL A 368 16.97 13.81 -8.37
N ALA A 369 16.31 13.49 -9.49
CA ALA A 369 16.97 13.14 -10.74
C ALA A 369 17.90 14.26 -11.23
N ALA A 370 17.47 15.53 -11.14
CA ALA A 370 18.30 16.69 -11.48
C ALA A 370 19.55 16.77 -10.57
N ALA A 371 19.38 16.65 -9.25
CA ALA A 371 20.50 16.64 -8.31
C ALA A 371 21.51 15.51 -8.58
N VAL A 372 21.03 14.35 -9.04
CA VAL A 372 21.89 13.23 -9.45
C VAL A 372 22.66 13.52 -10.73
N VAL A 373 22.03 14.15 -11.72
CA VAL A 373 22.69 14.54 -12.97
C VAL A 373 23.80 15.57 -12.70
N GLU A 374 23.51 16.58 -11.87
CA GLU A 374 24.51 17.59 -11.48
C GLU A 374 25.71 16.96 -10.75
N ARG A 375 25.46 15.99 -9.87
CA ARG A 375 26.53 15.26 -9.18
C ARG A 375 27.42 14.48 -10.17
N ARG A 376 26.81 13.78 -11.13
CA ARG A 376 27.54 13.03 -12.17
C ARG A 376 28.41 13.95 -13.04
N ALA A 377 27.99 15.20 -13.24
CA ALA A 377 28.75 16.19 -14.01
C ALA A 377 30.01 16.72 -13.31
N GLY A 378 30.27 16.32 -12.06
CA GLY A 378 31.50 16.65 -11.33
C GLY A 378 31.47 17.96 -10.53
N ASP A 379 30.33 18.66 -10.47
CA ASP A 379 30.15 19.85 -9.63
C ASP A 379 29.71 19.48 -8.20
N GLY A 380 30.43 18.52 -7.59
CA GLY A 380 30.07 17.96 -6.28
C GLY A 380 30.03 19.00 -5.14
N GLN A 381 30.56 20.19 -5.36
CA GLN A 381 30.54 21.31 -4.42
C GLN A 381 29.26 22.16 -4.57
N GLY A 382 28.77 22.39 -5.80
CA GLY A 382 27.46 22.98 -6.07
C GLY A 382 26.30 22.11 -5.58
N VAL A 383 26.40 20.79 -5.77
CA VAL A 383 25.38 19.83 -5.31
C VAL A 383 25.22 19.85 -3.79
N ARG A 384 26.31 19.94 -3.01
CA ARG A 384 26.22 19.97 -1.54
C ARG A 384 25.47 21.20 -1.00
N LEU A 385 25.65 22.36 -1.65
CA LEU A 385 24.94 23.59 -1.29
C LEU A 385 23.46 23.54 -1.66
N ALA A 386 23.13 23.07 -2.86
CA ALA A 386 21.73 22.90 -3.30
C ALA A 386 20.99 21.83 -2.48
N VAL A 387 21.67 20.75 -2.10
CA VAL A 387 21.13 19.66 -1.27
C VAL A 387 20.75 20.11 0.14
N ALA A 388 21.52 21.04 0.73
CA ALA A 388 21.22 21.61 2.04
C ALA A 388 19.93 22.48 2.02
N GLU A 389 19.56 23.02 0.86
CA GLU A 389 18.45 23.97 0.72
C GLU A 389 17.16 23.34 0.14
N ASP A 390 17.25 22.34 -0.76
CA ASP A 390 16.09 21.84 -1.53
C ASP A 390 15.41 20.58 -0.92
N GLY A 391 16.05 19.90 0.03
CA GLY A 391 15.48 18.74 0.74
C GLY A 391 15.27 17.47 -0.11
N ALA A 392 15.40 17.54 -1.44
CA ALA A 392 15.16 16.43 -2.36
C ALA A 392 16.02 15.19 -2.06
N MET A 393 17.32 15.36 -1.81
CA MET A 393 18.20 14.23 -1.45
C MET A 393 17.93 13.68 -0.04
N ALA A 394 17.37 14.50 0.85
CA ALA A 394 16.90 14.02 2.15
C ALA A 394 15.66 13.12 2.00
N ILE A 395 14.75 13.46 1.06
CA ILE A 395 13.63 12.60 0.67
C ILE A 395 14.14 11.29 0.06
N PHE A 396 15.15 11.33 -0.82
CA PHE A 396 15.74 10.10 -1.37
C PHE A 396 16.34 9.22 -0.27
N ARG A 397 17.12 9.81 0.64
CA ARG A 397 17.66 9.12 1.81
C ARG A 397 16.57 8.49 2.67
N SER A 398 15.52 9.25 2.95
CA SER A 398 14.36 8.79 3.72
C SER A 398 13.65 7.60 3.03
N ALA A 399 13.58 7.62 1.70
CA ALA A 399 13.03 6.52 0.92
C ALA A 399 13.88 5.25 1.03
N LEU A 400 15.21 5.36 1.03
CA LEU A 400 16.12 4.22 1.28
C LEU A 400 15.93 3.65 2.70
N ILE A 401 15.77 4.52 3.70
CA ILE A 401 15.54 4.11 5.10
C ILE A 401 14.23 3.34 5.21
N LEU A 402 13.14 3.89 4.67
CA LEU A 402 11.84 3.25 4.71
C LEU A 402 11.83 1.93 3.95
N PHE A 403 12.40 1.90 2.75
CA PHE A 403 12.52 0.68 1.95
C PHE A 403 13.32 -0.40 2.70
N GLY A 404 14.44 -0.04 3.32
CA GLY A 404 15.25 -0.94 4.12
C GLY A 404 14.51 -1.49 5.34
N ARG A 405 13.83 -0.61 6.09
CA ARG A 405 12.96 -0.98 7.23
C ARG A 405 11.90 -1.99 6.81
N GLU A 406 11.15 -1.66 5.77
CA GLU A 406 10.07 -2.52 5.30
C GLU A 406 10.60 -3.84 4.76
N THR A 407 11.73 -3.85 4.06
CA THR A 407 12.35 -5.12 3.62
C THR A 407 12.72 -6.02 4.81
N VAL A 408 13.28 -5.45 5.88
CA VAL A 408 13.58 -6.20 7.12
C VAL A 408 12.29 -6.74 7.76
N ASN A 409 11.22 -5.94 7.81
CA ASN A 409 9.96 -6.37 8.41
C ASN A 409 9.28 -7.48 7.61
N GLN A 410 9.15 -7.28 6.30
CA GLN A 410 8.55 -8.22 5.37
C GLN A 410 9.31 -9.56 5.34
N ALA A 411 10.63 -9.56 5.57
CA ALA A 411 11.41 -10.79 5.70
C ALA A 411 10.91 -11.72 6.82
N VAL A 412 10.41 -11.14 7.92
CA VAL A 412 10.05 -11.86 9.14
C VAL A 412 8.54 -12.04 9.30
N ASP A 413 7.77 -10.98 9.00
CA ASP A 413 6.31 -10.97 9.18
C ASP A 413 5.61 -11.87 8.16
N LEU A 414 6.17 -11.94 6.95
CA LEU A 414 5.63 -12.82 5.94
C LEU A 414 6.20 -14.22 6.11
N LYS A 415 5.28 -15.17 6.24
CA LYS A 415 5.63 -16.59 6.09
C LYS A 415 5.75 -16.86 4.61
N TRP A 416 6.95 -16.61 4.07
CA TRP A 416 7.28 -16.96 2.68
C TRP A 416 7.11 -18.46 2.49
N ASP A 417 5.91 -18.88 2.08
CA ASP A 417 5.52 -20.29 1.94
C ASP A 417 6.11 -20.85 0.64
N ILE A 418 7.41 -21.14 0.69
CA ILE A 418 8.14 -21.76 -0.41
C ILE A 418 8.05 -23.28 -0.24
N SER A 419 6.85 -23.86 -0.13
CA SER A 419 6.59 -25.32 -0.12
C SER A 419 7.36 -26.18 0.93
N ASN A 420 8.25 -25.58 1.73
CA ASN A 420 9.13 -26.15 2.74
C ASN A 420 9.37 -25.16 3.90
N GLY A 421 8.51 -24.13 4.03
CA GLY A 421 8.70 -22.99 4.93
C GLY A 421 9.76 -21.99 4.43
N PRO A 422 9.81 -20.76 4.99
CA PRO A 422 10.94 -19.88 4.77
C PRO A 422 12.17 -20.59 5.32
N SER A 423 13.11 -20.99 4.46
CA SER A 423 14.44 -21.37 4.94
C SER A 423 14.98 -20.19 5.74
N GLU A 424 15.55 -20.39 6.92
CA GLU A 424 16.22 -19.33 7.69
C GLU A 424 17.18 -18.50 6.82
N SER A 425 17.80 -19.15 5.82
CA SER A 425 18.62 -18.52 4.79
C SER A 425 17.91 -17.45 3.94
N LEU A 426 16.61 -17.57 3.65
CA LEU A 426 15.86 -16.55 2.89
C LEU A 426 15.60 -15.32 3.74
N VAL A 427 15.18 -15.55 4.99
CA VAL A 427 14.92 -14.46 5.94
C VAL A 427 16.21 -13.69 6.16
N ALA A 428 17.32 -14.38 6.40
CA ALA A 428 18.63 -13.75 6.52
C ALA A 428 19.05 -12.99 5.26
N GLU A 429 18.80 -13.54 4.05
CA GLU A 429 19.08 -12.86 2.77
C GLU A 429 18.28 -11.55 2.63
N MET A 430 16.98 -11.57 2.94
CA MET A 430 16.13 -10.38 2.86
C MET A 430 16.49 -9.35 3.94
N VAL A 431 16.77 -9.78 5.18
CA VAL A 431 17.22 -8.88 6.26
C VAL A 431 18.56 -8.25 5.89
N ALA A 432 19.50 -9.01 5.31
CA ALA A 432 20.76 -8.48 4.82
C ALA A 432 20.56 -7.47 3.69
N ALA A 433 19.61 -7.73 2.77
CA ALA A 433 19.26 -6.77 1.72
C ALA A 433 18.67 -5.48 2.32
N GLY A 434 17.75 -5.57 3.28
CA GLY A 434 17.20 -4.40 3.97
C GLY A 434 18.28 -3.61 4.72
N ALA A 435 19.18 -4.30 5.45
CA ALA A 435 20.32 -3.70 6.13
C ALA A 435 21.26 -2.97 5.16
N TRP A 436 21.47 -3.50 3.95
CA TRP A 436 22.27 -2.86 2.91
C TRP A 436 21.72 -1.47 2.54
N TYR A 437 20.40 -1.32 2.37
CA TYR A 437 19.79 -0.01 2.11
C TYR A 437 19.93 0.94 3.31
N LEU A 438 19.73 0.44 4.53
CA LEU A 438 19.92 1.24 5.74
C LEU A 438 21.37 1.71 5.87
N GLU A 439 22.35 0.89 5.49
CA GLU A 439 23.75 1.26 5.44
C GLU A 439 24.02 2.38 4.43
N ARG A 440 23.54 2.21 3.19
CA ARG A 440 23.78 3.18 2.11
C ARG A 440 23.05 4.51 2.33
N ALA A 441 21.96 4.53 3.10
CA ALA A 441 21.31 5.77 3.51
C ALA A 441 22.22 6.68 4.37
N GLY A 442 23.28 6.15 5.00
CA GLY A 442 24.19 6.92 5.86
C GLY A 442 23.51 7.53 7.11
N ASP A 443 24.29 8.14 8.00
CA ASP A 443 23.79 8.90 9.15
C ASP A 443 23.30 10.30 8.74
N SER A 444 23.76 10.79 7.58
CA SER A 444 23.30 12.04 6.96
C SER A 444 23.25 11.93 5.44
N VAL A 445 22.72 12.97 4.78
CA VAL A 445 22.73 13.06 3.32
C VAL A 445 24.16 13.15 2.79
N GLU A 446 25.07 13.82 3.50
CA GLU A 446 26.49 13.90 3.15
C GLU A 446 27.16 12.53 3.18
N GLU A 447 26.85 11.68 4.16
CA GLU A 447 27.36 10.31 4.23
C GLU A 447 26.78 9.44 3.10
N MET A 448 25.48 9.53 2.83
CA MET A 448 24.85 8.85 1.70
C MET A 448 25.54 9.21 0.37
N LEU A 449 25.94 10.48 0.24
CA LEU A 449 26.60 11.04 -0.94
C LEU A 449 28.13 10.88 -0.94
N GLN A 450 28.72 10.10 -0.04
CA GLN A 450 30.13 9.72 -0.17
C GLN A 450 30.32 8.78 -1.36
N ASP A 451 31.45 8.89 -2.06
CA ASP A 451 31.69 8.18 -3.32
C ASP A 451 31.54 6.66 -3.16
N GLU A 452 32.02 6.08 -2.05
CA GLU A 452 31.84 4.64 -1.78
C GLU A 452 30.36 4.23 -1.68
N ASN A 453 29.53 5.01 -0.99
CA ASN A 453 28.10 4.73 -0.84
C ASN A 453 27.36 4.96 -2.16
N TRP A 454 27.70 6.05 -2.83
CA TRP A 454 27.11 6.45 -4.08
C TRP A 454 27.38 5.44 -5.20
N ASP A 455 28.62 5.00 -5.34
CA ASP A 455 29.03 4.02 -6.35
C ASP A 455 28.29 2.69 -6.13
N LYS A 456 28.17 2.24 -4.87
CA LYS A 456 27.41 1.03 -4.53
C LYS A 456 25.91 1.18 -4.81
N LEU A 457 25.32 2.33 -4.52
CA LEU A 457 23.92 2.61 -4.86
C LEU A 457 23.70 2.55 -6.37
N MET A 458 24.60 3.13 -7.16
CA MET A 458 24.51 3.12 -8.63
C MET A 458 24.64 1.74 -9.26
N HIS A 459 25.21 0.78 -8.54
CA HIS A 459 25.33 -0.61 -8.98
C HIS A 459 24.37 -1.54 -8.21
N GLU A 460 23.26 -1.01 -7.68
CA GLU A 460 22.23 -1.80 -7.01
C GLU A 460 21.68 -2.91 -7.95
N ASP A 461 21.81 -4.17 -7.55
CA ASP A 461 21.49 -5.35 -8.37
C ASP A 461 20.08 -5.35 -9.01
N MET A 462 19.08 -4.75 -8.34
CA MET A 462 17.68 -4.75 -8.81
C MET A 462 17.17 -3.36 -9.22
N GLY A 463 17.94 -2.31 -8.93
CA GLY A 463 17.63 -0.91 -9.22
C GLY A 463 16.23 -0.43 -8.80
N PHE A 464 15.58 -1.00 -7.76
CA PHE A 464 14.20 -0.64 -7.41
C PHE A 464 14.10 0.83 -7.00
N MET A 465 15.02 1.26 -6.14
CA MET A 465 15.04 2.63 -5.63
C MET A 465 15.51 3.60 -6.70
N LEU A 466 16.49 3.22 -7.52
CA LEU A 466 16.92 4.08 -8.63
C LEU A 466 15.83 4.25 -9.70
N GLN A 467 15.11 3.17 -10.05
CA GLN A 467 13.96 3.23 -10.95
C GLN A 467 12.85 4.14 -10.41
N LEU A 468 12.54 4.06 -9.10
CA LEU A 468 11.53 4.94 -8.47
C LEU A 468 11.87 6.42 -8.67
N PHE A 469 13.15 6.76 -8.62
CA PHE A 469 13.64 8.13 -8.81
C PHE A 469 14.02 8.46 -10.26
N GLY A 470 13.71 7.58 -11.22
CA GLY A 470 14.01 7.80 -12.64
C GLY A 470 15.51 7.92 -12.94
N ILE A 471 16.37 7.34 -12.09
CA ILE A 471 17.82 7.37 -12.25
C ILE A 471 18.23 6.15 -13.10
N GLU A 472 18.74 6.42 -14.29
CA GLU A 472 19.31 5.37 -15.15
C GLU A 472 20.68 4.95 -14.62
N THR A 473 20.83 3.65 -14.33
CA THR A 473 22.08 2.97 -13.93
C THR A 473 22.99 2.72 -15.11
#